data_AF-W6YM59-F1
#
_entry.id   AF-W6YM59-F1
#
_cell.length_a   1.000
_cell.length_b   1.000
_cell.length_c   1.000
_cell.angle_alpha   90.00
_cell.angle_beta   90.00
_cell.angle_gamma   90.00
#
_symmetry.space_group_name_H-M   'P 1'
#
loop_
_entity.id
_entity.type
_entity.pdbx_description
1 polymer ?
#
loop_
_entity_poly.entity_id
_entity_poly.type
_entity_poly.pdbx_seq_one_letter_code
_entity_poly.pdbx_strand_id
1 'polypeptide(L)'
;MALSSFFRSPILVFTTSIVLRAVFLIYGLWQDANSPMKYTDIDYYVFTDAARYISRGQPPYARDTYRYTPLLAWLIYPTVWSGKFWFSFGKILFAVGDVATGWMMFRILKEYKKMGDERALKFASIWLLNPMVATISTRGSSEGLLGVFVTALLWAVLAKKVPLAGFLLGFAVHFKIYPFIYAVSIVWFLDETQFRSTKSVASQPSRSLFGQIQAFITLPRLSLAFYSLITFTVLNLAMYQMYGWPFLEHSYLYHLIRSDHRHNFSPYNTLLYLNSSPNASGLELRSASFELERLAFLPQLLLSAVFIPLALAKKDLPNTMLAQTFAFVTFNKVCTSQYFLWYMMFLPYYLPQSTLLQSAPIGIAAIVAWIVGQAAWLQQGFQLEFNGHSTFLPGLWLSSILFFLVNAGILSIIIDDTKQKPTQSNIVQEKKKQ
;
A
#
# COMPACT_ATOMS: atom_id res chain seq x y z
N MET A 1 -19.78 25.59 -14.48
CA MET A 1 -18.69 26.36 -15.12
C MET A 1 -17.49 26.60 -14.20
N ALA A 2 -17.64 26.92 -12.91
CA ALA A 2 -16.50 27.13 -11.99
C ALA A 2 -15.71 25.85 -11.63
N LEU A 3 -16.39 24.71 -11.43
CA LEU A 3 -15.71 23.42 -11.18
C LEU A 3 -14.92 22.90 -12.40
N SER A 4 -15.34 23.25 -13.62
CA SER A 4 -14.60 22.86 -14.84
C SER A 4 -13.34 23.69 -15.04
N SER A 5 -13.28 24.95 -14.58
CA SER A 5 -12.03 25.73 -14.65
C SER A 5 -11.00 25.28 -13.61
N PHE A 6 -11.44 24.80 -12.45
CA PHE A 6 -10.54 24.32 -11.38
C PHE A 6 -9.63 23.17 -11.87
N PHE A 7 -10.21 22.11 -12.42
CA PHE A 7 -9.44 20.95 -12.88
C PHE A 7 -8.66 21.20 -14.17
N ARG A 8 -8.81 22.36 -14.83
CA ARG A 8 -7.96 22.74 -15.97
C ARG A 8 -6.61 23.31 -15.55
N SER A 9 -6.46 23.72 -14.29
CA SER A 9 -5.23 24.30 -13.77
C SER A 9 -4.53 23.33 -12.81
N PRO A 10 -3.41 22.71 -13.22
CA PRO A 10 -2.57 21.92 -12.31
C PRO A 10 -2.18 22.73 -11.07
N ILE A 11 -1.81 24.00 -11.24
CA ILE A 11 -1.40 24.90 -10.15
C ILE A 11 -2.51 24.98 -9.10
N LEU A 12 -3.76 25.24 -9.50
CA LEU A 12 -4.88 25.33 -8.55
C LEU A 12 -5.08 24.02 -7.78
N VAL A 13 -5.04 22.87 -8.45
CA VAL A 13 -5.24 21.55 -7.82
C VAL A 13 -4.13 21.24 -6.82
N PHE A 14 -2.86 21.40 -7.21
CA PHE A 14 -1.71 21.13 -6.33
C PHE A 14 -1.63 22.12 -5.17
N THR A 15 -1.85 23.41 -5.41
CA THR A 15 -1.90 24.41 -4.33
C THR A 15 -3.03 24.10 -3.34
N THR A 16 -4.23 23.73 -3.83
CA THR A 16 -5.34 23.33 -2.95
C THR A 16 -4.99 22.08 -2.14
N SER A 17 -4.32 21.11 -2.75
CA SER A 17 -3.84 19.89 -2.08
C SER A 17 -2.82 20.17 -0.96
N ILE A 18 -1.93 21.15 -1.18
CA ILE A 18 -0.95 21.61 -0.18
C ILE A 18 -1.66 22.37 0.94
N VAL A 19 -2.56 23.31 0.60
CA VAL A 19 -3.33 24.09 1.58
C VAL A 19 -4.18 23.16 2.44
N LEU A 20 -4.83 22.15 1.86
CA LEU A 20 -5.58 21.14 2.60
C LEU A 20 -4.72 20.47 3.69
N ARG A 21 -3.53 20.01 3.33
CA ARG A 21 -2.58 19.39 4.28
C ARG A 21 -2.08 20.39 5.32
N ALA A 22 -1.81 21.63 4.94
CA ALA A 22 -1.43 22.67 5.90
C ALA A 22 -2.53 22.94 6.93
N VAL A 23 -3.80 23.01 6.49
CA VAL A 23 -4.96 23.17 7.37
C VAL A 23 -5.07 21.98 8.34
N PHE A 24 -4.99 20.75 7.84
CA PHE A 24 -5.04 19.55 8.69
C PHE A 24 -3.86 19.47 9.67
N LEU A 25 -2.65 19.88 9.25
CA LEU A 25 -1.48 19.93 10.12
C LEU A 25 -1.67 20.95 11.26
N ILE A 26 -2.11 22.17 10.93
CA ILE A 26 -2.36 23.24 11.93
C ILE A 26 -3.49 22.83 12.87
N TYR A 27 -4.59 22.32 12.32
CA TYR A 27 -5.70 21.79 13.11
C TYR A 27 -5.24 20.66 14.04
N GLY A 28 -4.40 19.75 13.54
CA GLY A 28 -3.84 18.66 14.33
C GLY A 28 -3.01 19.16 15.52
N LEU A 29 -2.20 20.21 15.33
CA LEU A 29 -1.45 20.85 16.43
C LEU A 29 -2.39 21.49 17.46
N TRP A 30 -3.46 22.13 17.00
CA TRP A 30 -4.47 22.67 17.90
C TRP A 30 -5.20 21.57 18.67
N GLN A 31 -5.64 20.49 17.99
CA GLN A 31 -6.32 19.37 18.62
C GLN A 31 -5.41 18.68 19.65
N ASP A 32 -4.14 18.44 19.34
CA ASP A 32 -3.20 17.84 20.28
C ASP A 32 -3.02 18.67 21.56
N ALA A 33 -3.13 20.00 21.46
CA ALA A 33 -3.01 20.91 22.59
C ALA A 33 -4.32 21.06 23.40
N ASN A 34 -5.49 20.89 22.78
CA ASN A 34 -6.78 21.24 23.37
C ASN A 34 -7.75 20.06 23.57
N SER A 35 -7.44 18.88 23.05
CA SER A 35 -8.30 17.68 23.12
C SER A 35 -7.63 16.53 23.88
N PRO A 36 -8.38 15.73 24.65
CA PRO A 36 -7.89 14.46 25.19
C PRO A 36 -7.63 13.43 24.08
N MET A 37 -8.47 13.41 23.04
CA MET A 37 -8.24 12.60 21.84
C MET A 37 -7.21 13.29 20.93
N LYS A 38 -6.02 12.71 20.87
CA LYS A 38 -4.89 13.24 20.12
C LYS A 38 -5.05 13.01 18.62
N TYR A 39 -4.65 14.01 17.86
CA TYR A 39 -4.55 13.94 16.41
C TYR A 39 -3.29 13.18 16.00
N THR A 40 -2.14 13.49 16.61
CA THR A 40 -0.88 12.79 16.29
C THR A 40 -1.01 11.29 16.52
N ASP A 41 -0.64 10.53 15.48
CA ASP A 41 -0.61 9.07 15.54
C ASP A 41 0.49 8.59 16.49
N ILE A 42 0.25 7.50 17.20
CA ILE A 42 1.21 6.94 18.15
C ILE A 42 2.49 6.47 17.46
N ASP A 43 2.39 6.00 16.21
CA ASP A 43 3.54 5.59 15.41
C ASP A 43 4.50 6.76 15.18
N TYR A 44 3.98 7.99 15.10
CA TYR A 44 4.82 9.17 14.92
C TYR A 44 5.74 9.42 16.13
N TYR A 45 5.26 9.17 17.35
CA TYR A 45 6.09 9.22 18.54
C TYR A 45 7.14 8.11 18.53
N VAL A 46 6.77 6.90 18.10
CA VAL A 46 7.71 5.78 17.93
C VAL A 46 8.83 6.13 16.93
N PHE A 47 8.52 6.77 15.81
CA PHE A 47 9.52 7.21 14.84
C PHE A 47 10.45 8.30 15.40
N THR A 48 9.87 9.33 16.01
CA THR A 48 10.64 10.47 16.52
C THR A 48 11.50 10.07 17.73
N ASP A 49 11.02 9.16 18.58
CA ASP A 49 11.83 8.56 19.63
C ASP A 49 13.00 7.76 19.05
N ALA A 50 12.75 6.90 18.06
CA ALA A 50 13.83 6.16 17.40
C ALA A 50 14.90 7.09 16.79
N ALA A 51 14.50 8.22 16.19
CA ALA A 51 15.42 9.24 15.73
C ALA A 51 16.24 9.88 16.89
N ARG A 52 15.61 10.11 18.05
CA ARG A 52 16.31 10.57 19.27
C ARG A 52 17.29 9.53 19.80
N TYR A 53 16.95 8.25 19.79
CA TYR A 53 17.89 7.18 20.16
C TYR A 53 19.12 7.21 19.25
N ILE A 54 18.92 7.29 17.93
CA ILE A 54 20.01 7.44 16.96
C ILE A 54 20.89 8.66 17.29
N SER A 55 20.29 9.81 17.63
CA SER A 55 21.05 11.02 17.96
C SER A 55 21.92 10.91 19.21
N ARG A 56 21.63 9.94 20.08
CA ARG A 56 22.39 9.64 21.31
C ARG A 56 23.39 8.50 21.12
N GLY A 57 23.62 8.06 19.88
CA GLY A 57 24.47 6.90 19.57
C GLY A 57 23.86 5.56 19.96
N GLN A 58 22.54 5.50 20.20
CA GLN A 58 21.82 4.28 20.56
C GLN A 58 21.07 3.72 19.33
N PRO A 59 20.85 2.38 19.26
CA PRO A 59 20.07 1.81 18.17
C PRO A 59 18.62 2.31 18.21
N PRO A 60 17.96 2.53 17.07
CA PRO A 60 16.56 2.96 17.03
C PRO A 60 15.63 1.93 17.71
N TYR A 61 16.04 0.66 17.72
CA TYR A 61 15.33 -0.44 18.38
C TYR A 61 15.38 -0.42 19.90
N ALA A 62 16.18 0.47 20.51
CA ALA A 62 16.08 0.75 21.94
C ALA A 62 14.75 1.44 22.29
N ARG A 63 14.05 2.02 21.30
CA ARG A 63 12.64 2.39 21.44
C ARG A 63 11.78 1.13 21.35
N ASP A 64 11.11 0.79 22.45
CA ASP A 64 10.09 -0.26 22.46
C ASP A 64 9.10 -0.06 21.32
N THR A 65 8.61 -1.17 20.75
CA THR A 65 7.63 -1.15 19.64
C THR A 65 8.09 -0.50 18.33
N TYR A 66 9.36 -0.08 18.18
CA TYR A 66 9.88 0.30 16.87
C TYR A 66 10.01 -0.95 15.98
N ARG A 67 9.20 -1.03 14.92
CA ARG A 67 9.11 -2.17 13.99
C ARG A 67 9.32 -1.78 12.52
N TYR A 68 10.07 -0.69 12.30
CA TYR A 68 10.33 -0.11 10.98
C TYR A 68 11.81 -0.23 10.66
N THR A 69 12.20 0.01 9.41
CA THR A 69 13.64 0.08 9.08
C THR A 69 14.27 1.34 9.67
N PRO A 70 15.57 1.33 10.01
CA PRO A 70 16.24 2.50 10.57
C PRO A 70 16.24 3.69 9.61
N LEU A 71 16.12 3.42 8.31
CA LEU A 71 16.05 4.45 7.27
C LEU A 71 14.93 5.46 7.52
N LEU A 72 13.76 5.02 8.03
CA LEU A 72 12.68 5.94 8.37
C LEU A 72 13.09 6.92 9.48
N ALA A 73 13.69 6.43 10.57
CA ALA A 73 14.18 7.26 11.66
C ALA A 73 15.27 8.24 11.18
N TRP A 74 16.16 7.80 10.28
CA TRP A 74 17.15 8.69 9.64
C TRP A 74 16.52 9.77 8.75
N LEU A 75 15.48 9.44 7.97
CA LEU A 75 14.79 10.42 7.12
C LEU A 75 14.13 11.53 7.93
N ILE A 76 13.66 11.23 9.13
CA ILE A 76 13.04 12.22 10.03
C ILE A 76 14.00 12.69 11.14
N TYR A 77 15.31 12.48 11.00
CA TYR A 77 16.31 12.91 11.97
C TYR A 77 16.19 14.39 12.41
N PRO A 78 15.80 15.35 11.54
CA PRO A 78 15.56 16.73 11.97
C PRO A 78 14.55 16.90 13.11
N THR A 79 13.69 15.89 13.37
CA THR A 79 12.76 15.89 14.52
C THR A 79 13.42 15.84 15.89
N VAL A 80 14.73 15.58 15.94
CA VAL A 80 15.55 15.64 17.16
C VAL A 80 15.81 17.09 17.59
N TRP A 81 15.81 18.03 16.65
CA TRP A 81 16.07 19.44 16.96
C TRP A 81 14.94 20.06 17.78
N SER A 82 15.26 21.10 18.57
CA SER A 82 14.36 21.66 19.56
C SER A 82 13.22 22.48 18.95
N GLY A 83 12.00 22.29 19.45
CA GLY A 83 10.84 23.12 19.10
C GLY A 83 9.77 22.42 18.26
N LYS A 84 8.56 22.99 18.27
CA LYS A 84 7.36 22.39 17.66
C LYS A 84 7.46 22.23 16.14
N PHE A 85 8.19 23.12 15.47
CA PHE A 85 8.42 23.04 14.03
C PHE A 85 9.19 21.77 13.67
N TRP A 86 10.35 21.56 14.32
CA TRP A 86 11.20 20.40 14.07
C TRP A 86 10.50 19.10 14.47
N PHE A 87 9.78 19.06 15.59
CA PHE A 87 8.93 17.92 15.91
C PHE A 87 7.94 17.58 14.80
N SER A 88 7.45 18.57 14.05
CA SER A 88 6.50 18.36 12.94
C SER A 88 7.16 18.05 11.59
N PHE A 89 8.50 18.05 11.50
CA PHE A 89 9.22 17.84 10.25
C PHE A 89 8.81 16.55 9.54
N GLY A 90 8.70 15.43 10.26
CA GLY A 90 8.28 14.16 9.67
C GLY A 90 6.87 14.23 9.08
N LYS A 91 5.91 14.86 9.78
CA LYS A 91 4.54 15.10 9.24
C LYS A 91 4.56 15.92 7.97
N ILE A 92 5.39 16.97 7.90
CA ILE A 92 5.55 17.79 6.71
C ILE A 92 6.13 16.95 5.57
N LEU A 93 7.18 16.18 5.83
CA LEU A 93 7.80 15.28 4.85
C LEU A 93 6.80 14.26 4.30
N PHE A 94 5.98 13.65 5.17
CA PHE A 94 4.96 12.68 4.77
C PHE A 94 3.85 13.33 3.94
N ALA A 95 3.40 14.54 4.32
CA ALA A 95 2.44 15.33 3.56
C ALA A 95 2.98 15.74 2.17
N VAL A 96 4.27 16.08 2.06
CA VAL A 96 4.94 16.30 0.77
C VAL A 96 4.95 15.00 -0.05
N GLY A 97 5.20 13.85 0.59
CA GLY A 97 5.10 12.53 -0.03
C GLY A 97 3.75 12.27 -0.69
N ASP A 98 2.64 12.64 -0.05
CA ASP A 98 1.33 12.52 -0.67
C ASP A 98 1.19 13.37 -1.94
N VAL A 99 1.64 14.62 -1.90
CA VAL A 99 1.55 15.54 -3.05
C VAL A 99 2.41 15.03 -4.20
N ALA A 100 3.62 14.54 -3.90
CA ALA A 100 4.51 13.90 -4.87
C ALA A 100 3.87 12.63 -5.47
N THR A 101 3.19 11.81 -4.66
CA THR A 101 2.42 10.64 -5.12
C THR A 101 1.32 11.06 -6.10
N GLY A 102 0.56 12.09 -5.76
CA GLY A 102 -0.49 12.61 -6.65
C GLY A 102 0.06 13.24 -7.94
N TRP A 103 1.23 13.85 -7.88
CA TRP A 103 1.95 14.31 -9.08
C TRP A 103 2.37 13.15 -9.99
N MET A 104 2.92 12.08 -9.40
CA MET A 104 3.25 10.85 -10.13
C MET A 104 2.01 10.24 -10.80
N MET A 105 0.87 10.20 -10.09
CA MET A 105 -0.40 9.75 -10.66
C MET A 105 -0.83 10.58 -11.87
N PHE A 106 -0.84 11.91 -11.72
CA PHE A 106 -1.18 12.83 -12.80
C PHE A 106 -0.30 12.60 -14.03
N ARG A 107 1.01 12.45 -13.81
CA ARG A 107 1.98 12.14 -14.86
C ARG A 107 1.69 10.82 -15.55
N ILE A 108 1.47 9.73 -14.81
CA ILE A 108 1.18 8.41 -15.37
C ILE A 108 -0.13 8.43 -16.18
N LEU A 109 -1.17 9.08 -15.67
CA LEU A 109 -2.46 9.20 -16.34
C LEU A 109 -2.34 9.93 -17.69
N LYS A 110 -1.53 10.99 -17.75
CA LYS A 110 -1.24 11.69 -19.01
C LYS A 110 -0.39 10.85 -19.96
N GLU A 111 0.77 10.39 -19.49
CA GLU A 111 1.78 9.77 -20.36
C GLU A 111 1.36 8.39 -20.87
N TYR A 112 0.76 7.56 -20.01
CA TYR A 112 0.51 6.13 -20.31
C TYR A 112 -0.97 5.79 -20.48
N LYS A 113 -1.89 6.54 -19.86
CA LYS A 113 -3.34 6.41 -20.12
C LYS A 113 -3.86 7.43 -21.14
N LYS A 114 -2.99 8.31 -21.68
CA LYS A 114 -3.29 9.29 -22.74
C LYS A 114 -4.49 10.20 -22.41
N MET A 115 -4.65 10.53 -21.13
CA MET A 115 -5.72 11.43 -20.69
C MET A 115 -5.31 12.88 -20.88
N GLY A 116 -6.27 13.72 -21.28
CA GLY A 116 -6.10 15.18 -21.21
C GLY A 116 -6.01 15.67 -19.76
N ASP A 117 -5.37 16.82 -19.57
CA ASP A 117 -5.01 17.37 -18.26
C ASP A 117 -6.21 17.45 -17.30
N GLU A 118 -7.35 17.96 -17.78
CA GLU A 118 -8.55 18.09 -16.95
C GLU A 118 -9.03 16.75 -16.40
N ARG A 119 -9.04 15.71 -17.24
CA ARG A 119 -9.46 14.36 -16.83
C ARG A 119 -8.43 13.73 -15.90
N ALA A 120 -7.15 13.85 -16.22
CA ALA A 120 -6.08 13.33 -15.37
C ALA A 120 -6.07 13.97 -13.98
N LEU A 121 -6.30 15.29 -13.88
CA LEU A 121 -6.40 16.00 -12.60
C LEU A 121 -7.63 15.59 -11.79
N LYS A 122 -8.78 15.36 -12.41
CA LYS A 122 -9.98 14.83 -11.72
C LYS A 122 -9.69 13.48 -11.06
N PHE A 123 -9.07 12.55 -11.78
CA PHE A 123 -8.72 11.23 -11.22
C PHE A 123 -7.59 11.30 -10.19
N ALA A 124 -6.54 12.09 -10.43
CA ALA A 124 -5.47 12.29 -9.44
C ALA A 124 -6.00 12.95 -8.14
N SER A 125 -7.09 13.73 -8.23
CA SER A 125 -7.73 14.37 -7.07
C SER A 125 -8.43 13.41 -6.12
N ILE A 126 -8.69 12.18 -6.53
CA ILE A 126 -9.11 11.08 -5.63
C ILE A 126 -8.05 10.81 -4.55
N TRP A 127 -6.80 11.18 -4.81
CA TRP A 127 -5.70 11.17 -3.84
C TRP A 127 -5.37 12.58 -3.33
N LEU A 128 -5.14 13.55 -4.24
CA LEU A 128 -4.64 14.88 -3.88
C LEU A 128 -5.58 15.66 -2.97
N LEU A 129 -6.90 15.54 -3.18
CA LEU A 129 -7.93 16.29 -2.46
C LEU A 129 -8.72 15.41 -1.49
N ASN A 130 -8.20 14.22 -1.18
CA ASN A 130 -8.85 13.29 -0.29
C ASN A 130 -8.51 13.62 1.18
N PRO A 131 -9.52 13.95 2.02
CA PRO A 131 -9.29 14.31 3.41
C PRO A 131 -8.71 13.16 4.22
N MET A 132 -9.01 11.90 3.90
CA MET A 132 -8.44 10.73 4.58
C MET A 132 -6.93 10.64 4.34
N VAL A 133 -6.48 10.84 3.10
CA VAL A 133 -5.06 10.84 2.73
C VAL A 133 -4.34 11.98 3.47
N ALA A 134 -4.88 13.21 3.38
CA ALA A 134 -4.31 14.37 4.04
C ALA A 134 -4.27 14.21 5.57
N THR A 135 -5.31 13.60 6.17
CA THR A 135 -5.36 13.34 7.60
C THR A 135 -4.26 12.35 8.01
N ILE A 136 -4.17 11.19 7.35
CA ILE A 136 -3.22 10.14 7.77
C ILE A 136 -1.76 10.61 7.71
N SER A 137 -1.35 11.34 6.67
CA SER A 137 0.02 11.86 6.56
C SER A 137 0.30 12.96 7.60
N THR A 138 -0.62 13.90 7.79
CA THR A 138 -0.46 14.99 8.77
C THR A 138 -0.58 14.52 10.23
N ARG A 139 -1.23 13.38 10.48
CA ARG A 139 -1.18 12.69 11.79
C ARG A 139 0.20 12.11 12.08
N GLY A 140 1.03 11.90 11.05
CA GLY A 140 2.42 11.44 11.19
C GLY A 140 2.67 10.03 10.67
N SER A 141 1.82 9.51 9.77
CA SER A 141 2.07 8.22 9.13
C SER A 141 2.93 8.37 7.87
N SER A 142 3.89 7.47 7.68
CA SER A 142 4.84 7.52 6.56
C SER A 142 4.29 6.93 5.25
N GLU A 143 3.01 6.53 5.18
CA GLU A 143 2.44 5.87 3.99
C GLU A 143 2.53 6.74 2.72
N GLY A 144 2.51 8.08 2.87
CA GLY A 144 2.70 9.00 1.74
C GLY A 144 4.04 8.83 1.03
N LEU A 145 5.13 8.55 1.76
CA LEU A 145 6.44 8.26 1.17
C LEU A 145 6.42 6.95 0.37
N LEU A 146 5.73 5.95 0.90
CA LEU A 146 5.60 4.67 0.22
C LEU A 146 4.77 4.79 -1.06
N GLY A 147 3.74 5.64 -1.06
CA GLY A 147 3.02 6.03 -2.26
C GLY A 147 3.95 6.55 -3.36
N VAL A 148 4.96 7.36 -3.01
CA VAL A 148 5.95 7.86 -3.97
C VAL A 148 6.76 6.70 -4.54
N PHE A 149 7.28 5.81 -3.70
CA PHE A 149 8.13 4.70 -4.16
C PHE A 149 7.36 3.74 -5.07
N VAL A 150 6.12 3.40 -4.73
CA VAL A 150 5.29 2.48 -5.50
C VAL A 150 4.81 3.10 -6.82
N THR A 151 4.42 4.38 -6.81
CA THR A 151 4.03 5.06 -8.06
C THR A 151 5.24 5.35 -8.97
N ALA A 152 6.41 5.64 -8.40
CA ALA A 152 7.67 5.74 -9.13
C ALA A 152 8.08 4.39 -9.74
N LEU A 153 7.92 3.29 -8.99
CA LEU A 153 8.15 1.93 -9.50
C LEU A 153 7.24 1.64 -10.69
N LEU A 154 5.93 1.88 -10.55
CA LEU A 154 4.98 1.70 -11.64
C LEU A 154 5.35 2.54 -12.86
N TRP A 155 5.66 3.83 -12.67
CA TRP A 155 6.13 4.69 -13.75
C TRP A 155 7.40 4.14 -14.42
N ALA A 156 8.39 3.69 -13.66
CA ALA A 156 9.65 3.17 -14.22
C ALA A 156 9.41 1.91 -15.07
N VAL A 157 8.52 1.01 -14.63
CA VAL A 157 8.13 -0.18 -15.41
C VAL A 157 7.41 0.23 -16.70
N LEU A 158 6.41 1.13 -16.63
CA LEU A 158 5.68 1.62 -17.80
C LEU A 158 6.59 2.39 -18.78
N ALA A 159 7.54 3.15 -18.23
CA ALA A 159 8.58 3.87 -18.97
C ALA A 159 9.68 2.96 -19.53
N LYS A 160 9.59 1.64 -19.30
CA LYS A 160 10.56 0.64 -19.74
C LYS A 160 11.98 0.87 -19.17
N LYS A 161 12.11 1.58 -18.05
CA LYS A 161 13.36 1.86 -17.34
C LYS A 161 13.66 0.75 -16.34
N VAL A 162 13.96 -0.44 -16.86
CA VAL A 162 14.06 -1.68 -16.06
C VAL A 162 15.09 -1.60 -14.92
N PRO A 163 16.31 -1.05 -15.10
CA PRO A 163 17.26 -0.87 -13.99
C PRO A 163 16.69 -0.02 -12.85
N LEU A 164 16.04 1.11 -13.18
CA LEU A 164 15.42 1.99 -12.21
C LEU A 164 14.24 1.31 -11.52
N ALA A 165 13.43 0.53 -12.25
CA ALA A 165 12.36 -0.27 -11.66
C ALA A 165 12.91 -1.30 -10.67
N GLY A 166 14.02 -1.97 -11.00
CA GLY A 166 14.68 -2.90 -10.08
C GLY A 166 15.17 -2.20 -8.82
N PHE A 167 15.88 -1.07 -8.96
CA PHE A 167 16.31 -0.24 -7.83
C PHE A 167 15.13 0.17 -6.93
N LEU A 168 14.07 0.72 -7.52
CA LEU A 168 12.89 1.18 -6.79
C LEU A 168 12.15 0.03 -6.10
N LEU A 169 12.08 -1.15 -6.72
CA LEU A 169 11.49 -2.35 -6.10
C LEU A 169 12.31 -2.78 -4.88
N GLY A 170 13.63 -2.91 -5.01
CA GLY A 170 14.51 -3.27 -3.90
C GLY A 170 14.47 -2.25 -2.75
N PHE A 171 14.48 -0.96 -3.09
CA PHE A 171 14.37 0.13 -2.12
C PHE A 171 13.01 0.13 -1.42
N ALA A 172 11.90 -0.01 -2.15
CA ALA A 172 10.56 -0.02 -1.57
C ALA A 172 10.37 -1.21 -0.62
N VAL A 173 10.85 -2.41 -0.99
CA VAL A 173 10.79 -3.61 -0.15
C VAL A 173 11.66 -3.48 1.10
N HIS A 174 12.83 -2.86 0.99
CA HIS A 174 13.63 -2.52 2.16
C HIS A 174 12.86 -1.55 3.06
N PHE A 175 12.33 -0.45 2.52
CA PHE A 175 11.64 0.56 3.31
C PHE A 175 10.42 -0.01 4.07
N LYS A 176 9.62 -0.85 3.40
CA LYS A 176 8.50 -1.59 3.97
C LYS A 176 8.35 -2.90 3.21
N ILE A 177 8.11 -4.02 3.88
CA ILE A 177 8.21 -5.33 3.21
C ILE A 177 7.16 -5.56 2.11
N TYR A 178 5.90 -5.13 2.28
CA TYR A 178 4.77 -5.55 1.43
C TYR A 178 4.88 -5.31 -0.09
N PRO A 179 5.58 -4.28 -0.63
CA PRO A 179 5.76 -4.09 -2.07
C PRO A 179 6.42 -5.29 -2.78
N PHE A 180 6.95 -6.26 -2.04
CA PHE A 180 7.48 -7.51 -2.62
C PHE A 180 6.43 -8.24 -3.46
N ILE A 181 5.15 -8.12 -3.14
CA ILE A 181 4.06 -8.74 -3.91
C ILE A 181 4.09 -8.26 -5.38
N TYR A 182 4.52 -7.04 -5.64
CA TYR A 182 4.55 -6.49 -7.00
C TYR A 182 5.61 -7.14 -7.89
N ALA A 183 6.65 -7.75 -7.31
CA ALA A 183 7.73 -8.38 -8.07
C ALA A 183 7.19 -9.39 -9.10
N VAL A 184 6.24 -10.25 -8.70
CA VAL A 184 5.67 -11.29 -9.59
C VAL A 184 4.90 -10.66 -10.74
N SER A 185 4.08 -9.66 -10.48
CA SER A 185 3.32 -8.96 -11.53
C SER A 185 4.23 -8.25 -12.53
N ILE A 186 5.30 -7.60 -12.05
CA ILE A 186 6.25 -6.87 -12.90
C ILE A 186 7.06 -7.86 -13.74
N VAL A 187 7.58 -8.93 -13.14
CA VAL A 187 8.32 -9.97 -13.89
C VAL A 187 7.41 -10.59 -14.96
N TRP A 188 6.16 -10.92 -14.61
CA TRP A 188 5.20 -11.49 -15.57
C TRP A 188 4.85 -10.50 -16.69
N PHE A 189 4.78 -9.21 -16.37
CA PHE A 189 4.53 -8.11 -17.30
C PHE A 189 5.69 -7.84 -18.27
N LEU A 190 6.95 -7.98 -17.83
CA LEU A 190 8.18 -7.73 -18.61
C LEU A 190 8.48 -8.78 -19.70
N ASP A 191 7.44 -9.28 -20.38
CA ASP A 191 7.58 -10.26 -21.46
C ASP A 191 8.25 -9.64 -22.71
N GLU A 192 9.16 -10.40 -23.33
CA GLU A 192 10.02 -9.91 -24.44
C GLU A 192 9.23 -9.46 -25.66
N THR A 193 8.03 -10.02 -25.86
CA THR A 193 7.11 -9.67 -26.94
C THR A 193 6.64 -8.20 -26.87
N GLN A 194 6.73 -7.55 -25.72
CA GLN A 194 6.41 -6.13 -25.56
C GLN A 194 7.63 -5.18 -25.70
N PHE A 195 8.85 -5.70 -25.55
CA PHE A 195 10.09 -4.90 -25.60
C PHE A 195 10.78 -4.97 -26.96
N ARG A 196 10.64 -6.07 -27.71
CA ARG A 196 11.10 -6.14 -29.09
C ARG A 196 9.97 -5.76 -30.04
N SER A 197 10.12 -4.61 -30.71
CA SER A 197 9.48 -4.43 -32.00
C SER A 197 9.95 -5.56 -32.92
N THR A 198 9.00 -6.14 -33.66
CA THR A 198 9.22 -6.92 -34.88
C THR A 198 10.06 -8.20 -34.72
N LYS A 199 9.38 -9.33 -34.48
CA LYS A 199 9.44 -10.52 -35.36
C LYS A 199 8.25 -11.42 -35.06
N SER A 200 7.52 -11.76 -36.11
CA SER A 200 6.38 -12.68 -36.14
C SER A 200 6.68 -13.94 -35.32
N VAL A 201 6.01 -14.10 -34.19
CA VAL A 201 6.01 -15.38 -33.47
C VAL A 201 5.02 -16.27 -34.19
N ALA A 202 5.52 -17.01 -35.18
CA ALA A 202 4.85 -18.21 -35.67
C ALA A 202 4.58 -19.12 -34.48
N SER A 203 3.40 -19.74 -34.47
CA SER A 203 2.96 -20.74 -33.49
C SER A 203 3.97 -21.87 -33.39
N GLN A 204 4.87 -21.77 -32.41
CA GLN A 204 5.82 -22.84 -32.08
C GLN A 204 5.07 -23.93 -31.28
N PRO A 205 5.36 -25.22 -31.53
CA PRO A 205 4.69 -26.33 -30.86
C PRO A 205 4.93 -26.31 -29.34
N SER A 206 4.13 -27.09 -28.60
CA SER A 206 4.18 -27.19 -27.14
C SER A 206 5.61 -27.39 -26.64
N ARG A 207 6.22 -26.32 -26.12
CA ARG A 207 7.56 -26.38 -25.54
C ARG A 207 7.52 -27.29 -24.32
N SER A 208 8.51 -28.18 -24.20
CA SER A 208 8.80 -28.89 -22.95
C SER A 208 8.90 -27.91 -21.79
N LEU A 209 8.66 -28.36 -20.55
CA LEU A 209 8.76 -27.52 -19.35
C LEU A 209 10.11 -26.77 -19.31
N PHE A 210 11.19 -27.44 -19.69
CA PHE A 210 12.52 -26.84 -19.81
C PHE A 210 12.57 -25.69 -20.84
N GLY A 211 11.97 -25.87 -22.02
CA GLY A 211 11.89 -24.82 -23.03
C GLY A 211 11.01 -23.63 -22.63
N GLN A 212 10.02 -23.84 -21.76
CA GLN A 212 9.22 -22.76 -21.17
C GLN A 212 10.02 -21.97 -20.13
N ILE A 213 10.80 -22.65 -19.29
CA ILE A 213 11.69 -22.03 -18.30
C ILE A 213 12.77 -21.20 -19.00
N GLN A 214 13.43 -21.75 -20.04
CA GLN A 214 14.42 -21.01 -20.81
C GLN A 214 13.82 -19.76 -21.48
N ALA A 215 12.62 -19.87 -22.03
CA ALA A 215 11.92 -18.73 -22.62
C ALA A 215 11.45 -17.69 -21.59
N PHE A 216 11.33 -18.07 -20.32
CA PHE A 216 10.99 -17.16 -19.25
C PHE A 216 12.18 -16.28 -18.83
N ILE A 217 13.40 -16.75 -19.03
CA ILE A 217 14.62 -16.02 -18.67
C ILE A 217 14.93 -15.01 -19.78
N THR A 218 14.64 -13.73 -19.51
CA THR A 218 14.84 -12.61 -20.44
C THR A 218 15.76 -11.56 -19.83
N LEU A 219 16.47 -10.79 -20.67
CA LEU A 219 17.36 -9.72 -20.18
C LEU A 219 16.63 -8.68 -19.31
N PRO A 220 15.41 -8.20 -19.65
CA PRO A 220 14.65 -7.33 -18.77
C PRO A 220 14.33 -7.96 -17.41
N ARG A 221 13.94 -9.23 -17.37
CA ARG A 221 13.62 -9.92 -16.09
C ARG A 221 14.87 -10.12 -15.24
N LEU A 222 15.98 -10.51 -15.85
CA LEU A 222 17.27 -10.63 -15.18
C LEU A 222 17.77 -9.27 -14.66
N SER A 223 17.64 -8.22 -15.46
CA SER A 223 17.99 -6.85 -15.06
C SER A 223 17.17 -6.40 -13.86
N LEU A 224 15.84 -6.56 -13.90
CA LEU A 224 14.96 -6.25 -12.78
C LEU A 224 15.42 -6.99 -11.52
N ALA A 225 15.59 -8.31 -11.61
CA ALA A 225 15.99 -9.15 -10.49
C ALA A 225 17.35 -8.72 -9.91
N PHE A 226 18.35 -8.47 -10.76
CA PHE A 226 19.67 -8.04 -10.36
C PHE A 226 19.64 -6.70 -9.61
N TYR A 227 19.03 -5.66 -10.18
CA TYR A 227 18.98 -4.34 -9.57
C TYR A 227 18.13 -4.32 -8.28
N SER A 228 17.04 -5.10 -8.23
CA SER A 228 16.25 -5.25 -7.00
C SER A 228 17.01 -5.97 -5.90
N LEU A 229 17.70 -7.06 -6.24
CA LEU A 229 18.45 -7.86 -5.27
C LEU A 229 19.65 -7.09 -4.73
N ILE A 230 20.43 -6.44 -5.59
CA ILE A 230 21.61 -5.69 -5.13
C ILE A 230 21.20 -4.50 -4.25
N THR A 231 20.13 -3.78 -4.60
CA THR A 231 19.66 -2.63 -3.82
C THR A 231 19.12 -3.08 -2.46
N PHE A 232 18.27 -4.12 -2.44
CA PHE A 232 17.76 -4.69 -1.21
C PHE A 232 18.90 -5.20 -0.32
N THR A 233 19.83 -6.00 -0.88
CA THR A 233 20.95 -6.57 -0.13
C THR A 233 21.88 -5.51 0.42
N VAL A 234 22.30 -4.51 -0.36
CA VAL A 234 23.20 -3.45 0.10
C VAL A 234 22.58 -2.65 1.25
N LEU A 235 21.31 -2.25 1.14
CA LEU A 235 20.62 -1.52 2.21
C LEU A 235 20.47 -2.36 3.48
N ASN A 236 20.11 -3.64 3.34
CA ASN A 236 19.98 -4.54 4.49
C ASN A 236 21.33 -4.84 5.15
N LEU A 237 22.39 -5.06 4.38
CA LEU A 237 23.74 -5.26 4.91
C LEU A 237 24.25 -4.00 5.62
N ALA A 238 24.01 -2.81 5.06
CA ALA A 238 24.36 -1.56 5.72
C ALA A 238 23.66 -1.41 7.08
N MET A 239 22.35 -1.63 7.14
CA MET A 239 21.59 -1.55 8.39
C MET A 239 21.97 -2.66 9.38
N TYR A 240 22.24 -3.87 8.90
CA TYR A 240 22.68 -4.97 9.75
C TYR A 240 24.08 -4.73 10.34
N GLN A 241 25.01 -4.16 9.57
CA GLN A 241 26.32 -3.76 10.10
C GLN A 241 26.19 -2.70 11.19
N MET A 242 25.23 -1.78 11.09
CA MET A 242 25.01 -0.73 12.08
C MET A 242 24.29 -1.21 13.34
N TYR A 243 23.33 -2.13 13.22
CA TYR A 243 22.37 -2.44 14.30
C TYR A 243 22.26 -3.92 14.66
N GLY A 244 22.93 -4.83 13.94
CA GLY A 244 22.99 -6.26 14.23
C GLY A 244 21.63 -6.98 14.16
N TRP A 245 21.48 -8.02 14.97
CA TRP A 245 20.27 -8.86 15.02
C TRP A 245 18.96 -8.08 15.28
N PRO A 246 18.89 -7.08 16.17
CA PRO A 246 17.68 -6.27 16.38
C PRO A 246 17.08 -5.69 15.10
N PHE A 247 17.90 -5.37 14.09
CA PHE A 247 17.41 -4.93 12.79
C PHE A 247 16.55 -5.99 12.10
N LEU A 248 17.05 -7.21 11.98
CA LEU A 248 16.33 -8.30 11.31
C LEU A 248 15.07 -8.69 12.09
N GLU A 249 15.21 -8.79 13.42
CA GLU A 249 14.11 -9.15 14.31
C GLU A 249 12.95 -8.17 14.19
N HIS A 250 13.20 -6.88 14.37
CA HIS A 250 12.13 -5.90 14.47
C HIS A 250 11.62 -5.39 13.12
N SER A 251 12.45 -5.31 12.08
CA SER A 251 12.01 -4.83 10.76
C SER A 251 11.34 -5.90 9.90
N TYR A 252 11.64 -7.19 10.11
CA TYR A 252 11.11 -8.25 9.26
C TYR A 252 10.51 -9.41 10.04
N LEU A 253 11.27 -10.09 10.90
CA LEU A 253 10.83 -11.34 11.52
C LEU A 253 9.62 -11.16 12.44
N TYR A 254 9.55 -10.01 13.12
CA TYR A 254 8.41 -9.64 13.96
C TYR A 254 7.07 -9.69 13.20
N HIS A 255 7.05 -9.38 11.90
CA HIS A 255 5.82 -9.38 11.12
C HIS A 255 5.20 -10.77 10.92
N LEU A 256 5.97 -11.84 11.08
CA LEU A 256 5.47 -13.22 11.03
C LEU A 256 4.69 -13.57 12.30
N ILE A 257 5.17 -13.09 13.45
CA ILE A 257 4.59 -13.37 14.77
C ILE A 257 3.66 -12.28 15.29
N ARG A 258 3.59 -11.13 14.61
CA ARG A 258 2.76 -9.97 14.98
C ARG A 258 1.31 -10.38 15.26
N SER A 259 0.80 -9.91 16.40
CA SER A 259 -0.58 -10.11 16.87
C SER A 259 -1.16 -8.76 17.29
N ASP A 260 -1.55 -7.96 16.31
CA ASP A 260 -2.17 -6.66 16.58
C ASP A 260 -3.68 -6.86 16.63
N HIS A 261 -4.22 -6.84 17.85
CA HIS A 261 -5.64 -7.05 18.09
C HIS A 261 -6.44 -5.74 18.18
N ARG A 262 -5.81 -4.60 18.51
CA ARG A 262 -6.49 -3.30 18.58
C ARG A 262 -6.63 -2.66 17.21
N HIS A 263 -7.69 -1.88 17.00
CA HIS A 263 -7.88 -1.13 15.75
C HIS A 263 -7.73 -1.99 14.48
N ASN A 264 -8.12 -3.26 14.56
CA ASN A 264 -7.93 -4.27 13.52
C ASN A 264 -9.27 -4.66 12.88
N PHE A 265 -9.46 -4.28 11.62
CA PHE A 265 -10.68 -4.56 10.86
C PHE A 265 -10.76 -6.02 10.36
N SER A 266 -9.72 -6.83 10.58
CA SER A 266 -9.69 -8.19 10.06
C SER A 266 -10.71 -9.09 10.78
N PRO A 267 -11.20 -10.15 10.12
CA PRO A 267 -11.95 -11.23 10.76
C PRO A 267 -11.23 -11.89 11.94
N TYR A 268 -9.90 -11.76 12.01
CA TYR A 268 -9.06 -12.37 13.02
C TYR A 268 -8.96 -11.54 14.31
N ASN A 269 -9.46 -10.30 14.33
CA ASN A 269 -9.31 -9.40 15.49
C ASN A 269 -9.71 -10.06 16.81
N THR A 270 -10.95 -10.56 16.93
CA THR A 270 -11.45 -11.11 18.19
C THR A 270 -10.61 -12.30 18.65
N LEU A 271 -10.16 -13.15 17.70
CA LEU A 271 -9.29 -14.28 18.00
C LEU A 271 -7.92 -13.81 18.51
N LEU A 272 -7.30 -12.85 17.82
CA LEU A 272 -6.03 -12.25 18.22
C LEU A 272 -6.12 -11.59 19.61
N TYR A 273 -7.26 -10.96 19.91
CA TYR A 273 -7.52 -10.36 21.21
C TYR A 273 -7.56 -11.42 22.31
N LEU A 274 -8.35 -12.48 22.13
CA LEU A 274 -8.45 -13.57 23.10
C LEU A 274 -7.09 -14.26 23.32
N ASN A 275 -6.33 -14.45 22.25
CA ASN A 275 -4.98 -15.04 22.30
C ASN A 275 -3.96 -14.13 23.01
N SER A 276 -4.21 -12.81 23.08
CA SER A 276 -3.35 -11.85 23.79
C SER A 276 -3.61 -11.79 25.30
N SER A 277 -4.72 -12.36 25.78
CA SER A 277 -5.03 -12.38 27.22
C SER A 277 -4.04 -13.27 27.97
N PRO A 278 -3.46 -12.80 29.10
CA PRO A 278 -2.73 -13.67 30.00
C PRO A 278 -3.64 -14.82 30.46
N ASN A 279 -3.17 -16.06 30.38
CA ASN A 279 -3.96 -17.24 30.76
C ASN A 279 -4.46 -17.11 32.21
N ALA A 280 -5.77 -16.93 32.40
CA ALA A 280 -6.42 -17.27 33.65
C ALA A 280 -6.69 -18.78 33.61
N SER A 281 -6.02 -19.54 34.47
CA SER A 281 -6.07 -21.01 34.63
C SER A 281 -5.18 -21.84 33.66
N GLY A 282 -4.33 -22.69 34.25
CA GLY A 282 -3.34 -23.56 33.60
C GLY A 282 -3.95 -24.75 32.84
N LEU A 283 -4.92 -24.50 31.96
CA LEU A 283 -5.39 -25.49 31.01
C LEU A 283 -4.60 -25.33 29.70
N GLU A 284 -3.73 -26.30 29.44
CA GLU A 284 -2.85 -26.41 28.26
C GLU A 284 -3.61 -26.68 26.93
N LEU A 285 -4.68 -25.95 26.63
CA LEU A 285 -5.30 -26.01 25.29
C LEU A 285 -4.60 -25.03 24.33
N ARG A 286 -3.27 -25.14 24.22
CA ARG A 286 -2.42 -24.20 23.46
C ARG A 286 -2.18 -24.58 21.99
N SER A 287 -2.79 -25.65 21.48
CA SER A 287 -2.24 -26.37 20.33
C SER A 287 -2.92 -26.18 18.97
N ALA A 288 -4.07 -25.49 18.84
CA ALA A 288 -4.77 -25.39 17.54
C ALA A 288 -4.98 -23.95 17.00
N SER A 289 -5.20 -22.95 17.86
CA SER A 289 -5.53 -21.58 17.42
C SER A 289 -4.34 -20.79 16.87
N PHE A 290 -3.12 -21.04 17.37
CA PHE A 290 -1.91 -20.34 16.94
C PHE A 290 -1.46 -20.71 15.52
N GLU A 291 -1.85 -21.90 15.04
CA GLU A 291 -1.58 -22.32 13.67
C GLU A 291 -2.55 -21.67 12.68
N LEU A 292 -3.84 -21.53 13.03
CA LEU A 292 -4.87 -20.97 12.14
C LEU A 292 -4.59 -19.53 11.69
N GLU A 293 -4.12 -18.66 12.59
CA GLU A 293 -3.75 -17.29 12.24
C GLU A 293 -2.48 -17.21 11.39
N ARG A 294 -1.54 -18.13 11.59
CA ARG A 294 -0.33 -18.25 10.76
C ARG A 294 -0.67 -18.79 9.37
N LEU A 295 -1.66 -19.68 9.28
CA LEU A 295 -2.19 -20.17 8.02
C LEU A 295 -2.89 -19.06 7.23
N ALA A 296 -3.38 -17.98 7.86
CA ALA A 296 -3.97 -16.84 7.16
C ALA A 296 -3.02 -16.16 6.16
N PHE A 297 -1.70 -16.25 6.38
CA PHE A 297 -0.71 -15.79 5.41
C PHE A 297 -0.74 -16.57 4.09
N LEU A 298 -1.11 -17.86 4.12
CA LEU A 298 -1.09 -18.68 2.92
C LEU A 298 -2.13 -18.24 1.87
N PRO A 299 -3.44 -18.15 2.16
CA PRO A 299 -4.42 -17.67 1.18
C PRO A 299 -4.13 -16.21 0.78
N GLN A 300 -3.68 -15.37 1.71
CA GLN A 300 -3.28 -14.00 1.42
C GLN A 300 -2.15 -13.94 0.38
N LEU A 301 -1.05 -14.67 0.60
CA LEU A 301 0.12 -14.67 -0.29
C LEU A 301 -0.16 -15.38 -1.61
N LEU A 302 -0.85 -16.52 -1.59
CA LEU A 302 -1.24 -17.21 -2.81
C LEU A 302 -2.12 -16.32 -3.69
N LEU A 303 -3.13 -15.66 -3.11
CA LEU A 303 -4.02 -14.80 -3.88
C LEU A 303 -3.29 -13.55 -4.40
N SER A 304 -2.60 -12.83 -3.51
CA SER A 304 -1.98 -11.54 -3.85
C SER A 304 -0.68 -11.67 -4.65
N ALA A 305 0.18 -12.65 -4.37
CA ALA A 305 1.50 -12.77 -4.99
C ALA A 305 1.55 -13.81 -6.12
N VAL A 306 0.59 -14.74 -6.22
CA VAL A 306 0.63 -15.83 -7.22
C VAL A 306 -0.56 -15.74 -8.19
N PHE A 307 -1.78 -15.99 -7.71
CA PHE A 307 -2.95 -16.15 -8.58
C PHE A 307 -3.34 -14.88 -9.34
N ILE A 308 -3.41 -13.74 -8.64
CA ILE A 308 -3.77 -12.46 -9.27
C ILE A 308 -2.73 -12.03 -10.33
N PRO A 309 -1.40 -12.03 -10.06
CA PRO A 309 -0.39 -11.71 -11.06
C PRO A 309 -0.45 -12.58 -12.31
N LEU A 310 -0.54 -13.90 -12.13
CA LEU A 310 -0.57 -14.84 -13.25
C LEU A 310 -1.80 -14.63 -14.14
N ALA A 311 -2.95 -14.36 -13.53
CA ALA A 311 -4.21 -14.12 -14.24
C ALA A 311 -4.26 -12.75 -14.94
N LEU A 312 -3.77 -11.69 -14.29
CA LEU A 312 -4.10 -10.31 -14.67
C LEU A 312 -2.92 -9.49 -15.21
N ALA A 313 -1.67 -9.79 -14.86
CA ALA A 313 -0.56 -8.86 -15.11
C ALA A 313 -0.34 -8.58 -16.61
N LYS A 314 -0.62 -9.53 -17.50
CA LYS A 314 -0.52 -9.33 -18.96
C LYS A 314 -1.66 -8.50 -19.56
N LYS A 315 -2.73 -8.23 -18.79
CA LYS A 315 -3.88 -7.42 -19.21
C LYS A 315 -3.64 -5.94 -18.92
N ASP A 316 -3.43 -5.60 -17.64
CA ASP A 316 -3.19 -4.23 -17.19
C ASP A 316 -2.42 -4.26 -15.86
N LEU A 317 -1.16 -3.82 -15.88
CA LEU A 317 -0.28 -3.85 -14.72
C LEU A 317 -0.81 -2.98 -13.55
N PRO A 318 -1.17 -1.69 -13.74
CA PRO A 318 -1.77 -0.87 -12.68
C PRO A 318 -2.99 -1.53 -12.01
N ASN A 319 -3.92 -2.07 -12.81
CA ASN A 319 -5.09 -2.76 -12.28
C ASN A 319 -4.71 -4.06 -11.53
N THR A 320 -3.69 -4.77 -12.01
CA THR A 320 -3.19 -5.97 -11.32
C THR A 320 -2.60 -5.59 -9.98
N MET A 321 -1.74 -4.57 -9.92
CA MET A 321 -1.17 -4.09 -8.64
C MET A 321 -2.26 -3.59 -7.68
N LEU A 322 -3.34 -2.97 -8.18
CA LEU A 322 -4.53 -2.67 -7.38
C LEU A 322 -5.12 -3.95 -6.78
N ALA A 323 -5.46 -4.93 -7.61
CA ALA A 323 -6.06 -6.20 -7.16
C ALA A 323 -5.15 -6.95 -6.17
N GLN A 324 -3.85 -6.99 -6.42
CA GLN A 324 -2.87 -7.60 -5.51
C GLN A 324 -2.89 -6.91 -4.15
N THR A 325 -2.87 -5.58 -4.13
CA THR A 325 -2.85 -4.80 -2.89
C THR A 325 -4.16 -4.93 -2.13
N PHE A 326 -5.28 -4.88 -2.85
CA PHE A 326 -6.61 -5.02 -2.28
C PHE A 326 -6.80 -6.42 -1.66
N ALA A 327 -6.37 -7.47 -2.36
CA ALA A 327 -6.33 -8.84 -1.82
C ALA A 327 -5.37 -8.96 -0.62
N PHE A 328 -4.17 -8.39 -0.72
CA PHE A 328 -3.19 -8.42 0.35
C PHE A 328 -3.73 -7.79 1.63
N VAL A 329 -4.46 -6.68 1.55
CA VAL A 329 -5.06 -6.01 2.72
C VAL A 329 -6.29 -6.77 3.22
N THR A 330 -7.19 -7.19 2.34
CA THR A 330 -8.45 -7.86 2.70
C THR A 330 -8.23 -9.17 3.44
N PHE A 331 -7.25 -9.97 3.00
CA PHE A 331 -6.94 -11.29 3.57
C PHE A 331 -5.83 -11.24 4.63
N ASN A 332 -5.38 -10.05 5.04
CA ASN A 332 -4.38 -9.93 6.10
C ASN A 332 -5.02 -10.21 7.48
N LYS A 333 -4.28 -10.91 8.35
CA LYS A 333 -4.68 -11.08 9.76
C LYS A 333 -4.68 -9.76 10.55
N VAL A 334 -3.88 -8.77 10.12
CA VAL A 334 -3.88 -7.40 10.67
C VAL A 334 -4.30 -6.45 9.56
N CYS A 335 -5.39 -5.73 9.76
CA CYS A 335 -5.92 -4.75 8.81
C CYS A 335 -6.22 -3.44 9.55
N THR A 336 -5.44 -2.39 9.27
CA THR A 336 -5.62 -1.05 9.87
C THR A 336 -5.99 -0.03 8.81
N SER A 337 -6.57 1.11 9.20
CA SER A 337 -7.01 2.14 8.24
C SER A 337 -5.87 2.72 7.39
N GLN A 338 -4.63 2.70 7.89
CA GLN A 338 -3.45 3.13 7.13
C GLN A 338 -3.26 2.29 5.84
N TYR A 339 -3.63 1.00 5.88
CA TYR A 339 -3.46 0.10 4.74
C TYR A 339 -4.40 0.45 3.58
N PHE A 340 -5.48 1.18 3.84
CA PHE A 340 -6.42 1.58 2.80
C PHE A 340 -5.79 2.55 1.80
N LEU A 341 -4.78 3.32 2.22
CA LEU A 341 -3.96 4.14 1.32
C LEU A 341 -3.24 3.30 0.26
N TRP A 342 -2.91 2.05 0.57
CA TRP A 342 -2.12 1.20 -0.32
C TRP A 342 -2.88 0.85 -1.60
N TYR A 343 -4.16 0.53 -1.50
CA TYR A 343 -4.98 0.28 -2.69
C TYR A 343 -5.60 1.57 -3.25
N MET A 344 -5.91 2.57 -2.40
CA MET A 344 -6.43 3.86 -2.87
C MET A 344 -5.47 4.55 -3.86
N MET A 345 -4.15 4.35 -3.72
CA MET A 345 -3.19 4.95 -4.64
C MET A 345 -3.33 4.44 -6.09
N PHE A 346 -3.97 3.30 -6.32
CA PHE A 346 -4.18 2.75 -7.66
C PHE A 346 -5.56 3.05 -8.25
N LEU A 347 -6.53 3.49 -7.42
CA LEU A 347 -7.87 3.83 -7.88
C LEU A 347 -7.90 4.85 -9.05
N PRO A 348 -7.05 5.91 -9.07
CA PRO A 348 -7.02 6.84 -10.20
C PRO A 348 -6.75 6.17 -11.56
N TYR A 349 -5.99 5.06 -11.59
CA TYR A 349 -5.65 4.35 -12.83
C TYR A 349 -6.75 3.38 -13.28
N TYR A 350 -7.50 2.84 -12.33
CA TYR A 350 -8.52 1.81 -12.54
C TYR A 350 -9.90 2.41 -12.84
N LEU A 351 -10.34 3.37 -12.02
CA LEU A 351 -11.69 3.92 -12.06
C LEU A 351 -12.16 4.43 -13.43
N PRO A 352 -11.33 5.08 -14.27
CA PRO A 352 -11.78 5.66 -15.55
C PRO A 352 -12.46 4.70 -16.52
N GLN A 353 -12.23 3.40 -16.37
CA GLN A 353 -12.76 2.33 -17.23
C GLN A 353 -13.45 1.23 -16.39
N SER A 354 -13.70 1.48 -15.11
CA SER A 354 -14.24 0.49 -14.19
C SER A 354 -15.76 0.39 -14.27
N THR A 355 -16.29 -0.80 -13.96
CA THR A 355 -17.72 -1.01 -13.68
C THR A 355 -18.20 -0.10 -12.55
N LEU A 356 -17.35 0.21 -11.56
CA LEU A 356 -17.69 1.09 -10.44
C LEU A 356 -18.07 2.52 -10.88
N LEU A 357 -17.55 3.03 -12.01
CA LEU A 357 -17.96 4.32 -12.55
C LEU A 357 -18.95 4.21 -13.72
N GLN A 358 -18.96 3.09 -14.44
CA GLN A 358 -19.89 2.88 -15.55
C GLN A 358 -21.30 2.50 -15.07
N SER A 359 -21.42 1.83 -13.92
CA SER A 359 -22.68 1.46 -13.30
C SER A 359 -22.86 2.18 -11.97
N ALA A 360 -23.66 3.25 -11.97
CA ALA A 360 -23.92 4.04 -10.77
C ALA A 360 -24.48 3.19 -9.60
N PRO A 361 -25.42 2.25 -9.79
CA PRO A 361 -25.90 1.41 -8.68
C PRO A 361 -24.78 0.58 -8.04
N ILE A 362 -23.92 -0.04 -8.85
CA ILE A 362 -22.80 -0.87 -8.35
C ILE A 362 -21.77 0.02 -7.65
N GLY A 363 -21.39 1.14 -8.27
CA GLY A 363 -20.43 2.09 -7.71
C GLY A 363 -20.88 2.69 -6.39
N ILE A 364 -22.13 3.18 -6.33
CA ILE A 364 -22.71 3.76 -5.11
C ILE A 364 -22.85 2.69 -4.03
N ALA A 365 -23.34 1.49 -4.37
CA ALA A 365 -23.43 0.40 -3.41
C ALA A 365 -22.05 0.04 -2.82
N ALA A 366 -21.02 -0.07 -3.67
CA ALA A 366 -19.66 -0.39 -3.25
C ALA A 366 -19.07 0.67 -2.29
N ILE A 367 -19.14 1.96 -2.65
CA ILE A 367 -18.57 3.02 -1.82
C ILE A 367 -19.35 3.20 -0.51
N VAL A 368 -20.69 3.12 -0.55
CA VAL A 368 -21.52 3.22 0.65
C VAL A 368 -21.27 2.04 1.57
N ALA A 369 -21.25 0.81 1.05
CA ALA A 369 -20.95 -0.37 1.85
C ALA A 369 -19.55 -0.31 2.48
N TRP A 370 -18.55 0.18 1.73
CA TRP A 370 -17.19 0.33 2.25
C TRP A 370 -17.07 1.38 3.36
N ILE A 371 -17.77 2.52 3.24
CA ILE A 371 -17.83 3.56 4.28
C ILE A 371 -18.62 3.08 5.50
N VAL A 372 -19.81 2.51 5.29
CA VAL A 372 -20.67 2.02 6.38
C VAL A 372 -20.00 0.88 7.14
N GLY A 373 -19.32 -0.03 6.45
CA GLY A 373 -18.56 -1.11 7.10
C GLY A 373 -17.46 -0.57 8.03
N GLN A 374 -16.72 0.47 7.59
CA GLN A 374 -15.75 1.15 8.46
C GLN A 374 -16.42 1.85 9.63
N ALA A 375 -17.48 2.61 9.39
CA ALA A 375 -18.19 3.34 10.44
C ALA A 375 -18.77 2.38 11.51
N ALA A 376 -19.35 1.26 11.07
CA ALA A 376 -19.86 0.22 11.96
C ALA A 376 -18.74 -0.37 12.83
N TRP A 377 -17.60 -0.73 12.23
CA TRP A 377 -16.46 -1.26 12.97
C TRP A 377 -15.89 -0.21 13.94
N LEU A 378 -15.66 1.02 13.47
CA LEU A 378 -15.11 2.12 14.29
C LEU A 378 -16.01 2.46 15.47
N GLN A 379 -17.34 2.43 15.29
CA GLN A 379 -18.28 2.66 16.37
C GLN A 379 -18.15 1.57 17.45
N GLN A 380 -18.05 0.28 17.07
CA GLN A 380 -17.87 -0.81 18.02
C GLN A 380 -16.51 -0.78 18.71
N GLY A 381 -15.45 -0.44 17.96
CA GLY A 381 -14.10 -0.26 18.48
C GLY A 381 -14.01 0.92 19.45
N PHE A 382 -14.71 2.02 19.18
CA PHE A 382 -14.79 3.15 20.11
C PHE A 382 -15.44 2.75 21.44
N GLN A 383 -16.57 2.03 21.39
CA GLN A 383 -17.23 1.55 22.61
C GLN A 383 -16.32 0.64 23.44
N LEU A 384 -15.55 -0.25 22.79
CA LEU A 384 -14.61 -1.12 23.48
C LEU A 384 -13.41 -0.36 24.05
N GLU A 385 -12.71 0.38 23.20
CA GLU A 385 -11.37 0.87 23.51
C GLU A 385 -11.38 2.19 24.30
N PHE A 386 -12.42 3.01 24.12
CA PHE A 386 -12.55 4.31 24.80
C PHE A 386 -13.57 4.27 25.94
N ASN A 387 -14.72 3.64 25.74
CA ASN A 387 -15.78 3.61 26.77
C ASN A 387 -15.71 2.36 27.66
N GLY A 388 -14.88 1.36 27.33
CA GLY A 388 -14.71 0.15 28.12
C GLY A 388 -15.89 -0.83 28.06
N HIS A 389 -16.83 -0.66 27.11
CA HIS A 389 -17.94 -1.59 26.91
C HIS A 389 -17.50 -2.81 26.12
N SER A 390 -17.77 -4.01 26.62
CA SER A 390 -17.45 -5.25 25.91
C SER A 390 -18.31 -5.41 24.65
N THR A 391 -17.75 -5.12 23.46
CA THR A 391 -18.43 -5.23 22.16
C THR A 391 -17.90 -6.36 21.27
N PHE A 392 -17.14 -7.31 21.82
CA PHE A 392 -16.50 -8.39 21.05
C PHE A 392 -17.48 -9.20 20.19
N LEU A 393 -18.60 -9.63 20.79
CA LEU A 393 -19.65 -10.42 20.14
C LEU A 393 -21.04 -9.84 20.46
N PRO A 394 -21.93 -9.69 19.47
CA PRO A 394 -21.68 -9.86 18.04
C PRO A 394 -20.97 -8.66 17.40
N GLY A 395 -20.82 -7.51 18.09
CA GLY A 395 -20.42 -6.21 17.53
C GLY A 395 -19.17 -6.22 16.64
N LEU A 396 -17.98 -6.27 17.24
CA LEU A 396 -16.70 -6.25 16.52
C LEU A 396 -16.57 -7.44 15.56
N TRP A 397 -16.95 -8.64 15.99
CA TRP A 397 -16.88 -9.81 15.15
C TRP A 397 -17.72 -9.68 13.86
N LEU A 398 -19.00 -9.33 13.98
CA LEU A 398 -19.91 -9.20 12.84
C LEU A 398 -19.47 -8.03 11.93
N SER A 399 -19.08 -6.90 12.50
CA SER A 399 -18.59 -5.76 11.72
C SER A 399 -17.31 -6.09 10.94
N SER A 400 -16.37 -6.85 11.52
CA SER A 400 -15.19 -7.37 10.81
C SER A 400 -15.55 -8.31 9.67
N ILE A 401 -16.48 -9.26 9.88
CA ILE A 401 -16.94 -10.18 8.83
C ILE A 401 -17.64 -9.43 7.69
N LEU A 402 -18.56 -8.52 8.02
CA LEU A 402 -19.26 -7.71 7.02
C LEU A 402 -18.29 -6.85 6.21
N PHE A 403 -17.32 -6.19 6.87
CA PHE A 403 -16.32 -5.41 6.17
C PHE A 403 -15.43 -6.28 5.27
N PHE A 404 -15.04 -7.47 5.71
CA PHE A 404 -14.34 -8.44 4.87
C PHE A 404 -15.14 -8.83 3.62
N LEU A 405 -16.42 -9.15 3.76
CA LEU A 405 -17.29 -9.52 2.63
C LEU A 405 -17.45 -8.37 1.63
N VAL A 406 -17.62 -7.14 2.12
CA VAL A 406 -17.67 -5.94 1.27
C VAL A 406 -16.37 -5.79 0.47
N ASN A 407 -15.22 -5.92 1.11
CA ASN A 407 -13.93 -5.83 0.43
C ASN A 407 -13.73 -6.98 -0.57
N ALA A 408 -14.11 -8.20 -0.23
CA ALA A 408 -14.05 -9.35 -1.15
C ALA A 408 -14.94 -9.14 -2.39
N GLY A 409 -16.14 -8.57 -2.22
CA GLY A 409 -17.04 -8.22 -3.33
C GLY A 409 -16.44 -7.14 -4.25
N ILE A 410 -15.86 -6.08 -3.67
CA ILE A 410 -15.18 -5.04 -4.45
C ILE A 410 -13.97 -5.62 -5.21
N LEU A 411 -13.20 -6.49 -4.56
CA LEU A 411 -12.08 -7.19 -5.20
C LEU A 411 -12.54 -8.03 -6.40
N SER A 412 -13.68 -8.71 -6.31
CA SER A 412 -14.24 -9.48 -7.44
C SER A 412 -14.49 -8.59 -8.64
N ILE A 413 -15.12 -7.42 -8.44
CA ILE A 413 -15.39 -6.45 -9.52
C ILE A 413 -14.07 -6.00 -10.17
N ILE A 414 -13.05 -5.67 -9.36
CA ILE A 414 -11.74 -5.25 -9.88
C ILE A 414 -11.09 -6.36 -10.72
N ILE A 415 -11.17 -7.61 -10.26
CA ILE A 415 -10.63 -8.77 -10.98
C ILE A 415 -11.36 -8.96 -12.31
N ASP A 416 -12.69 -8.92 -12.30
CA ASP A 416 -13.51 -9.18 -13.49
C ASP A 416 -13.33 -8.09 -14.55
N ASP A 417 -13.35 -6.81 -14.15
CA ASP A 417 -13.04 -5.68 -15.03
C ASP A 417 -11.66 -5.83 -15.70
N THR A 418 -10.68 -6.34 -14.95
CA THR A 418 -9.31 -6.49 -15.44
C THR A 418 -9.16 -7.70 -16.36
N LYS A 419 -9.88 -8.80 -16.10
CA LYS A 419 -9.89 -9.98 -16.98
C LYS A 419 -10.47 -9.67 -18.35
N GLN A 420 -11.50 -8.82 -18.40
CA GLN A 420 -12.19 -8.44 -19.65
C GLN A 420 -11.33 -7.57 -20.57
N LYS A 421 -10.26 -6.95 -20.06
CA LYS A 421 -9.35 -6.15 -20.90
C LYS A 421 -8.64 -7.02 -21.94
N PRO A 422 -8.42 -6.50 -23.16
CA PRO A 422 -7.61 -7.19 -24.16
C PRO A 422 -6.18 -7.35 -23.65
N THR A 423 -5.53 -8.47 -24.00
CA THR A 423 -4.11 -8.66 -23.69
C THR A 423 -3.30 -7.63 -24.48
N GLN A 424 -2.29 -7.01 -23.87
CA GLN A 424 -1.53 -5.93 -24.51
C GLN A 424 -0.86 -6.34 -25.84
N SER A 425 -0.54 -7.63 -26.02
CA SER A 425 -0.05 -8.20 -27.29
C SER A 425 -1.03 -8.00 -28.45
N ASN A 426 -2.34 -8.09 -28.18
CA ASN A 426 -3.39 -8.03 -29.19
C ASN A 426 -3.61 -6.58 -29.66
N ILE A 427 -3.48 -5.61 -28.73
CA ILE A 427 -3.60 -4.17 -29.05
C ILE A 427 -2.50 -3.71 -30.01
N VAL A 428 -1.27 -4.23 -29.85
CA VAL A 428 -0.14 -3.91 -30.75
C VAL A 428 -0.34 -4.49 -32.15
N GLN A 429 -1.07 -5.60 -32.28
CA GLN A 429 -1.38 -6.21 -33.57
C GLN A 429 -2.54 -5.50 -34.30
N GLU A 430 -3.58 -5.08 -33.58
CA GLU A 430 -4.72 -4.36 -34.17
C GLU A 430 -4.33 -2.98 -34.71
N LYS A 431 -3.50 -2.23 -33.98
CA LYS A 431 -2.98 -0.91 -34.43
C LYS A 431 -2.07 -0.96 -35.66
N LYS A 432 -1.68 -2.16 -36.12
CA LYS A 432 -0.88 -2.35 -37.35
C LYS A 432 -1.72 -2.82 -38.54
N LYS A 433 -2.98 -3.18 -38.33
CA LYS A 433 -3.93 -3.57 -39.38
C LYS A 433 -4.82 -2.40 -39.85
N GLN A 434 -4.83 -1.32 -39.08
CA GLN A 434 -5.32 0.01 -39.45
C GLN A 434 -4.13 0.85 -39.90
#